data_AF-A0A7C2HEL2-F1
#
_entry.id   AF-A0A7C2HEL2-F1
#
_cell.length_a   1.000
_cell.length_b   1.000
_cell.length_c   1.000
_cell.angle_alpha   90.00
_cell.angle_beta   90.00
_cell.angle_gamma   90.00
#
_symmetry.space_group_name_H-M   'P 1'
#
loop_
_entity.id
_entity.type
_entity.pdbx_description
1 polymer ?
#
loop_
_entity_poly.entity_id
_entity_poly.type
_entity_poly.pdbx_seq_one_letter_code
_entity_poly.pdbx_strand_id
1 'polypeptide(L)'
;MHVTSLPFSQLLGRRVVDARGYPLGRLADLAAEVHPTRPRITGLLLDVDRPRVALIPWSAVAALEPQVRLNVDRAALQPRPLQPDEIPLREGLLDKQVVDTHGLRVVKVNDLFLARSDGDLLLSGVDVGLT
;
A
#
# COMPACT_ATOMS: atom_id res chain seq x y z
N MET A 1 0.82 -3.43 -24.07
CA MET A 1 -0.03 -3.43 -22.86
C MET A 1 0.30 -2.17 -22.08
N HIS A 2 -0.63 -1.23 -21.94
CA HIS A 2 -0.42 -0.08 -21.06
C HIS A 2 -0.49 -0.59 -19.62
N VAL A 3 0.64 -0.65 -18.92
CA VAL A 3 0.64 -0.82 -17.46
C VAL A 3 0.16 0.51 -16.90
N THR A 4 -1.11 0.57 -16.50
CA THR A 4 -1.64 1.73 -15.77
C THR A 4 -0.96 1.74 -14.40
N SER A 5 -0.01 2.64 -14.21
CA SER A 5 0.62 2.88 -12.90
C SER A 5 -0.29 3.78 -12.07
N LEU A 6 -0.52 3.39 -10.81
CA LEU A 6 -1.32 4.14 -9.86
C LEU A 6 -0.39 4.78 -8.81
N PRO A 7 -0.36 6.12 -8.69
CA PRO A 7 0.44 6.77 -7.67
C PRO A 7 -0.10 6.44 -6.27
N PHE A 8 0.78 6.03 -5.36
CA PHE A 8 0.42 5.66 -4.00
C PHE A 8 -0.18 6.83 -3.23
N SER A 9 0.36 8.04 -3.41
CA SER A 9 -0.16 9.26 -2.79
C SER A 9 -1.66 9.48 -3.08
N GLN A 10 -2.14 9.09 -4.27
CA GLN A 10 -3.55 9.24 -4.65
C GLN A 10 -4.48 8.22 -3.98
N LEU A 11 -3.94 7.12 -3.44
CA LEU A 11 -4.69 6.12 -2.71
C LEU A 11 -4.97 6.54 -1.26
N LEU A 12 -4.04 7.28 -0.66
CA LEU A 12 -4.11 7.68 0.73
C LEU A 12 -5.37 8.48 1.04
N GLY A 13 -5.98 8.23 2.20
CA GLY A 13 -7.20 8.91 2.65
C GLY A 13 -8.49 8.49 1.96
N ARG A 14 -8.44 7.63 0.93
CA ARG A 14 -9.63 7.08 0.28
C ARG A 14 -10.46 6.28 1.26
N ARG A 15 -11.79 6.31 1.10
CA ARG A 15 -12.71 5.52 1.92
C ARG A 15 -12.48 4.03 1.65
N VAL A 16 -12.54 3.24 2.72
CA VAL A 16 -12.53 1.78 2.64
C VAL A 16 -13.90 1.25 3.04
N VAL A 17 -14.48 0.40 2.20
CA VAL A 17 -15.77 -0.24 2.43
C VAL A 17 -15.67 -1.75 2.31
N ASP A 18 -16.50 -2.48 3.05
CA ASP A 18 -16.60 -3.92 2.93
C ASP A 18 -17.40 -4.37 1.68
N ALA A 19 -17.62 -5.68 1.51
CA ALA A 19 -18.34 -6.24 0.37
C ALA A 19 -19.78 -5.71 0.21
N ARG A 20 -20.42 -5.30 1.31
CA ARG A 20 -21.78 -4.73 1.36
C ARG A 20 -21.79 -3.20 1.31
N GLY A 21 -20.63 -2.56 1.22
CA GLY A 21 -20.51 -1.10 1.20
C GLY A 21 -20.51 -0.46 2.59
N TYR A 22 -20.38 -1.25 3.67
CA TYR A 22 -20.28 -0.70 5.02
C TYR A 22 -18.94 0.05 5.17
N PRO A 23 -18.93 1.31 5.65
CA PRO A 23 -17.70 2.08 5.81
C PRO A 23 -16.85 1.55 6.96
N LEU A 24 -15.59 1.23 6.67
CA LEU A 24 -14.62 0.72 7.64
C LEU A 24 -13.65 1.81 8.14
N GLY A 25 -13.45 2.87 7.36
CA GLY A 25 -12.51 3.94 7.66
C GLY A 25 -11.90 4.51 6.39
N ARG A 26 -10.64 4.97 6.50
CA ARG A 26 -9.85 5.47 5.37
C ARG A 26 -8.53 4.71 5.25
N LEU A 27 -8.00 4.62 4.04
CA LEU A 27 -6.70 4.02 3.79
C LEU A 27 -5.59 4.91 4.39
N ALA A 28 -4.88 4.40 5.40
CA ALA A 28 -3.76 5.08 6.02
C ALA A 28 -2.42 4.77 5.34
N ASP A 29 -2.24 3.51 4.94
CA ASP A 29 -1.00 3.02 4.35
C ASP A 29 -1.20 1.65 3.65
N LEU A 30 -0.22 1.22 2.86
CA LEU A 30 -0.07 -0.13 2.33
C LEU A 30 1.16 -0.78 2.95
N ALA A 31 1.11 -2.08 3.19
CA ALA A 31 2.29 -2.85 3.55
C ALA A 31 2.85 -3.59 2.34
N ALA A 32 4.16 -3.62 2.19
CA ALA A 32 4.85 -4.40 1.17
C ALA A 32 5.84 -5.37 1.80
N GLU A 33 6.02 -6.53 1.16
CA GLU A 33 7.11 -7.45 1.50
C GLU A 33 8.46 -6.83 1.14
N VAL A 34 9.46 -7.01 2.01
CA VAL A 34 10.84 -6.60 1.77
C VAL A 34 11.51 -7.68 0.91
N HIS A 35 11.14 -7.77 -0.36
CA HIS A 35 11.72 -8.72 -1.32
C HIS A 35 12.55 -8.00 -2.40
N PRO A 36 13.77 -8.49 -2.73
CA PRO A 36 14.76 -7.76 -3.53
C PRO A 36 14.38 -7.51 -5.00
N THR A 37 13.40 -8.22 -5.57
CA THR A 37 13.14 -8.16 -7.03
C THR A 37 11.75 -7.69 -7.43
N ARG A 38 10.72 -7.92 -6.60
CA ARG A 38 9.33 -7.63 -6.96
C ARG A 38 8.47 -7.44 -5.71
N PRO A 39 8.57 -6.28 -5.02
CA PRO A 39 7.90 -6.07 -3.74
C PRO A 39 6.37 -6.11 -3.94
N ARG A 40 5.72 -7.14 -3.43
CA ARG A 40 4.27 -7.29 -3.43
C ARG A 40 3.65 -6.53 -2.26
N ILE A 41 2.51 -5.90 -2.51
CA ILE A 41 1.67 -5.33 -1.45
C ILE A 41 0.95 -6.48 -0.75
N THR A 42 1.17 -6.61 0.56
CA THR A 42 0.64 -7.70 1.37
C THR A 42 -0.66 -7.32 2.08
N GLY A 43 -0.96 -6.03 2.22
CA GLY A 43 -2.21 -5.57 2.78
C GLY A 43 -2.38 -4.07 2.94
N LEU A 44 -3.51 -3.69 3.54
CA LEU A 44 -3.95 -2.32 3.79
C LEU A 44 -3.94 -2.01 5.29
N LEU A 45 -3.56 -0.80 5.66
CA LEU A 45 -3.72 -0.25 7.00
C LEU A 45 -4.81 0.83 7.00
N LEU A 46 -5.67 0.82 8.01
CA LEU A 46 -6.76 1.79 8.15
C LEU A 46 -6.40 2.88 9.16
N ASP A 47 -6.87 4.10 8.88
CA ASP A 47 -6.88 5.23 9.82
C ASP A 47 -8.12 5.10 10.72
N VAL A 48 -7.93 4.58 11.94
CA VAL A 48 -8.99 4.33 12.93
C VAL A 48 -8.51 4.64 14.36
N ASP A 49 -9.41 5.10 15.23
CA ASP A 49 -9.13 5.57 16.60
C ASP A 49 -8.64 4.48 17.60
N ARG A 50 -8.37 3.25 17.14
CA ARG A 50 -7.94 2.13 17.99
C ARG A 50 -6.41 1.98 17.90
N PRO A 51 -5.72 1.61 19.00
CA PRO A 51 -4.27 1.45 18.99
C PRO A 51 -3.83 0.33 18.04
N ARG A 52 -3.38 0.78 16.87
CA ARG A 52 -2.29 0.29 15.99
C ARG A 52 -2.35 -1.12 15.37
N VAL A 53 -2.36 -1.08 14.02
CA VAL A 53 -1.72 -2.00 13.04
C VAL A 53 -2.30 -3.40 12.88
N ALA A 54 -3.63 -3.51 12.77
CA ALA A 54 -4.20 -4.71 12.17
C ALA A 54 -4.24 -4.53 10.64
N LEU A 55 -3.35 -5.21 9.95
CA LEU A 55 -3.26 -5.24 8.49
C LEU A 55 -4.41 -6.07 7.93
N ILE A 56 -5.19 -5.48 7.03
CA ILE A 56 -6.17 -6.21 6.22
C ILE A 56 -5.41 -6.87 5.06
N PRO A 57 -5.41 -8.20 4.93
CA PRO A 57 -4.67 -8.88 3.86
C PRO A 57 -5.08 -8.41 2.46
N TRP A 58 -4.12 -8.33 1.54
CA TRP A 58 -4.37 -7.93 0.15
C TRP A 58 -5.43 -8.80 -0.55
N SER A 59 -5.51 -10.08 -0.18
CA SER A 59 -6.53 -11.01 -0.68
C SER A 59 -7.98 -10.57 -0.39
N ALA A 60 -8.19 -9.71 0.61
CA ALA A 60 -9.48 -9.13 0.91
C ALA A 60 -9.86 -7.96 -0.02
N VAL A 61 -8.95 -7.46 -0.87
CA VAL A 61 -9.15 -6.25 -1.67
C VAL A 61 -9.71 -6.59 -3.04
N ALA A 62 -10.89 -6.06 -3.36
CA ALA A 62 -11.52 -6.21 -4.68
C ALA A 62 -11.09 -5.09 -5.63
N ALA A 63 -11.12 -3.84 -5.17
CA ALA A 63 -10.85 -2.66 -5.98
C ALA A 63 -10.22 -1.53 -5.15
N LEU A 64 -9.48 -0.64 -5.81
CA LEU A 64 -8.88 0.55 -5.21
C LEU A 64 -9.57 1.85 -5.64
N GLU A 65 -10.36 1.81 -6.71
CA GLU A 65 -10.99 2.96 -7.36
C GLU A 65 -12.49 2.73 -7.59
N PRO A 66 -13.32 3.78 -7.43
CA PRO A 66 -12.99 5.12 -6.93
C PRO A 66 -12.76 5.19 -5.41
N GLN A 67 -13.17 4.14 -4.68
CA GLN A 67 -12.89 3.91 -3.26
C GLN A 67 -12.31 2.52 -3.10
N VAL A 68 -11.65 2.24 -1.97
CA VAL A 68 -11.16 0.90 -1.69
C VAL A 68 -12.33 0.02 -1.28
N ARG A 69 -12.57 -1.05 -2.03
CA ARG A 69 -13.64 -2.02 -1.77
C ARG A 69 -13.06 -3.37 -1.44
N LEU A 70 -13.50 -3.96 -0.35
CA LEU A 70 -13.15 -5.33 0.03
C LEU A 70 -14.14 -6.33 -0.59
N ASN A 71 -13.68 -7.58 -0.78
CA ASN A 71 -14.50 -8.70 -1.27
C ASN A 71 -15.12 -9.53 -0.13
N VAL A 72 -14.85 -9.17 1.13
CA VAL A 72 -15.42 -9.79 2.33
C VAL A 72 -16.19 -8.78 3.17
N ASP A 73 -17.15 -9.29 3.94
CA ASP A 73 -17.91 -8.50 4.92
C ASP A 73 -17.04 -8.15 6.14
N ARG A 74 -17.36 -7.04 6.83
CA ARG A 74 -16.66 -6.62 8.06
C ARG A 74 -16.50 -7.73 9.09
N ALA A 75 -17.54 -8.56 9.26
CA ALA A 75 -17.56 -9.65 10.23
C ALA A 75 -16.65 -10.83 9.85
N ALA A 76 -16.30 -10.96 8.57
CA ALA A 76 -15.42 -12.00 8.04
C ALA A 76 -13.98 -11.52 7.83
N LEU A 77 -13.69 -10.24 8.12
CA LEU A 77 -12.33 -9.72 8.07
C LEU A 77 -11.46 -10.47 9.07
N GLN A 78 -10.25 -10.82 8.62
CA GLN A 78 -9.21 -11.40 9.45
C GLN A 78 -7.99 -10.48 9.45
N PRO A 79 -8.04 -9.32 10.12
CA PRO A 79 -6.88 -8.47 10.26
C PRO A 79 -5.79 -9.21 11.06
N ARG A 80 -4.54 -8.99 10.69
CA ARG A 80 -3.38 -9.60 11.36
C ARG A 80 -2.33 -8.54 11.69
N PRO A 81 -1.44 -8.78 12.65
CA PRO A 81 -0.29 -7.90 12.84
C PRO A 81 0.60 -7.88 11.58
N LEU A 82 1.29 -6.76 11.40
CA LEU A 82 2.38 -6.61 10.44
C LEU A 82 3.49 -7.63 10.77
N GLN A 83 4.03 -8.31 9.76
CA GLN A 83 5.12 -9.25 9.93
C GLN A 83 6.49 -8.54 9.85
N PRO A 84 7.57 -9.15 10.40
CA PRO A 84 8.90 -8.53 10.40
C PRO A 84 9.50 -8.26 9.01
N ASP A 85 9.06 -9.01 8.00
CA ASP A 85 9.45 -8.90 6.59
C ASP A 85 8.53 -7.97 5.79
N GLU A 86 7.66 -7.23 6.45
CA GLU A 86 6.75 -6.26 5.84
C GLU A 86 7.05 -4.84 6.32
N ILE A 87 6.97 -3.89 5.39
CA ILE A 87 7.15 -2.47 5.69
C ILE A 87 5.91 -1.67 5.25
N PRO A 88 5.39 -0.75 6.09
CA PRO A 88 4.43 0.24 5.63
C PRO A 88 5.10 1.18 4.64
N LEU A 89 4.46 1.46 3.50
CA LEU A 89 5.07 2.25 2.42
C LEU A 89 5.21 3.73 2.82
N ARG A 90 4.21 4.31 3.46
CA ARG A 90 4.23 5.72 3.87
C ARG A 90 5.23 5.95 4.99
N GLU A 91 5.21 5.12 6.04
CA GLU A 91 6.17 5.24 7.15
C GLU A 91 7.57 4.76 6.76
N GLY A 92 7.67 3.85 5.79
CA GLY A 92 8.90 3.14 5.43
C GLY A 92 9.69 3.76 4.28
N LEU A 93 9.02 4.34 3.29
CA LEU A 93 9.62 4.76 2.02
C LEU A 93 9.25 6.19 1.60
N LEU A 94 7.99 6.60 1.78
CA LEU A 94 7.57 7.96 1.44
C LEU A 94 8.26 8.98 2.37
N ASP A 95 8.64 10.13 1.82
CA ASP A 95 9.37 11.19 2.53
C ASP A 95 10.74 10.79 3.13
N LYS A 96 11.23 9.59 2.79
CA LYS A 96 12.57 9.15 3.20
C LYS A 96 13.64 9.45 2.16
N GLN A 97 14.84 9.59 2.70
CA GLN A 97 16.10 9.66 1.96
C GLN A 97 16.55 8.22 1.64
N VAL A 98 16.57 7.87 0.35
CA VAL A 98 17.07 6.58 -0.13
C VAL A 98 18.38 6.78 -0.88
N VAL A 99 19.28 5.82 -0.82
CA VAL A 99 20.52 5.85 -1.60
C VAL A 99 20.22 5.31 -2.99
N ASP A 100 20.65 6.01 -4.05
CA ASP A 100 20.56 5.48 -5.41
C ASP A 100 21.25 4.12 -5.51
N THR A 101 20.80 3.29 -6.44
CA THR A 101 21.35 1.98 -6.82
C THR A 101 22.87 1.97 -7.02
N HIS A 102 23.49 3.10 -7.39
CA HIS A 102 24.95 3.21 -7.54
C HIS A 102 25.70 3.55 -6.23
N GLY A 103 24.99 3.78 -5.12
CA GLY A 103 25.60 4.17 -3.83
C GLY A 103 26.08 5.63 -3.79
N LEU A 104 25.90 6.39 -4.87
CA LEU A 104 26.60 7.67 -5.07
C LEU A 104 25.90 8.86 -4.42
N ARG A 105 24.58 8.81 -4.23
CA ARG A 105 23.77 9.95 -3.77
C ARG A 105 22.54 9.52 -2.99
N VAL A 106 22.13 10.39 -2.07
CA VAL A 106 20.87 10.31 -1.35
C VAL A 106 19.80 11.09 -2.12
N VAL A 107 18.65 10.48 -2.38
CA VAL A 107 17.51 11.09 -3.09
C VAL A 107 16.26 11.05 -2.23
N LYS A 108 15.38 12.05 -2.38
CA LYS A 108 14.09 12.07 -1.69
C LYS A 108 13.03 11.36 -2.55
N VAL A 109 12.32 10.42 -1.94
CA VAL A 109 11.15 9.79 -2.56
C VAL A 109 9.94 10.71 -2.47
N ASN A 110 9.40 11.09 -3.63
CA ASN A 110 8.20 11.94 -3.75
C ASN A 110 6.92 11.10 -3.84
N ASP A 111 6.96 10.00 -4.59
CA ASP A 111 5.83 9.09 -4.72
C ASP A 111 6.28 7.67 -5.07
N LEU A 112 5.37 6.72 -4.91
CA LEU A 112 5.54 5.32 -5.26
C LEU A 112 4.51 4.94 -6.32
N PHE A 113 4.93 4.23 -7.36
CA PHE A 113 4.03 3.77 -8.41
C PHE A 113 3.67 2.31 -8.23
N LEU A 114 2.36 2.03 -8.22
CA LEU A 114 1.82 0.70 -8.04
C LEU A 114 1.29 0.16 -9.36
N ALA A 115 1.54 -1.12 -9.64
CA ALA A 115 1.03 -1.82 -10.82
C ALA A 115 0.32 -3.10 -10.44
N ARG A 116 -0.79 -3.41 -11.11
CA ARG A 116 -1.47 -4.71 -10.97
C ARG A 116 -0.84 -5.75 -11.89
N SER A 117 -0.58 -6.94 -11.37
CA SER A 117 -0.14 -8.12 -12.14
C SER A 117 -0.71 -9.37 -11.50
N ASP A 118 -1.37 -10.23 -12.27
CA ASP A 118 -1.79 -11.57 -11.84
C ASP A 118 -2.60 -11.60 -10.52
N GLY A 119 -3.38 -10.55 -10.25
CA GLY A 119 -4.19 -10.41 -9.02
C GLY A 119 -3.47 -9.74 -7.83
N ASP A 120 -2.15 -9.61 -7.91
CA ASP A 120 -1.34 -8.86 -6.94
C ASP A 120 -1.25 -7.37 -7.31
N LEU A 121 -0.94 -6.57 -6.30
CA LEU A 121 -0.45 -5.20 -6.47
C LEU A 121 1.03 -5.17 -6.15
N LEU A 122 1.81 -4.54 -7.01
CA LEU A 122 3.26 -4.53 -6.96
C LEU A 122 3.76 -3.10 -6.87
N LEU A 123 4.81 -2.90 -6.08
CA LEU A 123 5.60 -1.68 -6.18
C LEU A 123 6.43 -1.73 -7.48
N SER A 124 6.05 -0.91 -8.45
CA SER A 124 6.59 -0.92 -9.82
C SER A 124 7.63 0.17 -10.10
N GLY A 125 7.68 1.21 -9.27
CA GLY A 125 8.59 2.32 -9.45
C GLY A 125 8.51 3.32 -8.32
N VAL A 126 9.45 4.26 -8.34
CA VAL A 126 9.56 5.36 -7.39
C VAL A 126 9.76 6.64 -8.16
N ASP A 127 9.06 7.70 -7.78
CA ASP A 127 9.34 9.05 -8.23
C ASP A 127 10.33 9.70 -7.24
N VAL A 128 11.46 10.18 -7.75
CA VAL A 128 12.54 10.75 -6.94
C VAL A 128 12.83 12.19 -7.36
N GLY A 129 12.91 13.08 -6.38
CA GLY A 129 13.34 14.46 -6.57
C GLY A 129 14.84 14.63 -6.33
N LEU A 130 15.49 15.44 -7.16
CA LEU A 130 16.83 15.94 -6.86
C LEU A 130 16.70 16.99 -5.74
N THR A 131 17.37 16.75 -4.61
CA THR A 131 17.62 17.76 -3.57
C THR A 131 18.78 18.65 -3.98
#